data_AF-A0A7N0R8T9-F1
#
_entry.id   AF-A0A7N0R8T9-F1
#
_cell.length_a   1.000
_cell.length_b   1.000
_cell.length_c   1.000
_cell.angle_alpha   90.00
_cell.angle_beta   90.00
_cell.angle_gamma   90.00
#
_symmetry.space_group_name_H-M   'P 1'
#
loop_
_entity.id
_entity.type
_entity.pdbx_description
1 polymer ?
#
loop_
_entity_poly.entity_id
_entity_poly.type
_entity_poly.pdbx_seq_one_letter_code
_entity_poly.pdbx_strand_id
1 'polypeptide(L)'
;MLPTVSKGRSPSHSRSNPVFPQYLRRLVKWQQMDFEYTFWQMLHLCTAPKVVYQHTKYHKQTKNQWARDDPAFIVICSLLLAVATSAYCAAYDHSAAHSFFVVLSVLLFHFLITGAVVATCCWFLTNTYLREEAPNSHVVEQRVEWLYAFDVHCNSFFPLFVMLYVIHYFLSPLLVAHGFFAVLLSNLLLMVAAAYYHYLNFLGYDVLPFLERTTFFLYPIGFVIVLTPIFILGGFNPSRYVMSMYFSKHL
;
A
#
# COMPACT_ATOMS: atom_id res chain seq x y z
N MET A 1 13.28 -38.96 54.62
CA MET A 1 12.62 -38.42 53.40
C MET A 1 12.51 -36.92 53.59
N LEU A 2 13.28 -36.13 52.84
CA LEU A 2 13.27 -34.66 52.89
C LEU A 2 12.53 -34.12 51.66
N PRO A 3 11.63 -33.14 51.79
CA PRO A 3 10.94 -32.53 50.66
C PRO A 3 11.83 -31.42 50.06
N THR A 4 12.13 -31.52 48.76
CA THR A 4 12.77 -30.45 48.00
C THR A 4 11.72 -29.49 47.48
N VAL A 5 11.69 -28.28 48.05
CA VAL A 5 10.89 -27.15 47.55
C VAL A 5 11.53 -26.63 46.27
N SER A 6 10.90 -26.86 45.13
CA SER A 6 11.29 -26.25 43.86
C SER A 6 10.86 -24.79 43.86
N LYS A 7 11.83 -23.87 44.00
CA LYS A 7 11.63 -22.44 43.79
C LYS A 7 11.11 -22.21 42.37
N GLY A 8 9.86 -21.74 42.26
CA GLY A 8 9.24 -21.31 41.01
C GLY A 8 10.12 -20.27 40.31
N ARG A 9 10.45 -20.56 39.05
CA ARG A 9 11.18 -19.67 38.16
C ARG A 9 10.20 -18.59 37.70
N SER A 10 10.42 -17.33 38.10
CA SER A 10 9.62 -16.20 37.63
C SER A 10 9.64 -16.14 36.09
N PRO A 11 8.51 -15.83 35.44
CA PRO A 11 8.49 -15.70 33.98
C PRO A 11 9.39 -14.53 33.58
N SER A 12 10.37 -14.82 32.72
CA SER A 12 11.17 -13.81 32.06
C SER A 12 10.24 -12.93 31.22
N HIS A 13 10.06 -11.68 31.61
CA HIS A 13 9.50 -10.66 30.72
C HIS A 13 10.36 -10.63 29.44
N SER A 14 9.83 -11.16 28.33
CA SER A 14 10.42 -10.95 27.02
C SER A 14 10.40 -9.45 26.76
N ARG A 15 11.56 -8.80 26.84
CA ARG A 15 11.72 -7.43 26.34
C ARG A 15 11.28 -7.43 24.89
N SER A 16 10.15 -6.80 24.60
CA SER A 16 9.73 -6.49 23.24
C SER A 16 10.81 -5.59 22.64
N ASN A 17 11.67 -6.15 21.77
CA ASN A 17 12.57 -5.33 20.97
C ASN A 17 11.68 -4.38 20.16
N PRO A 18 11.86 -3.06 20.25
CA PRO A 18 11.01 -2.16 19.51
C PRO A 18 11.43 -2.26 18.03
N VAL A 19 10.63 -3.01 17.25
CA VAL A 19 10.85 -3.30 15.83
C VAL A 19 10.89 -2.01 15.01
N PHE A 20 10.10 -1.02 15.41
CA PHE A 20 9.94 0.26 14.71
C PHE A 20 11.20 1.17 14.73
N PRO A 21 11.87 1.42 15.87
CA PRO A 21 13.18 2.09 15.91
C PRO A 21 14.27 1.41 15.08
N GLN A 22 14.25 0.07 14.99
CA GLN A 22 15.22 -0.66 14.18
C GLN A 22 14.95 -0.48 12.68
N TYR A 23 13.68 -0.47 12.28
CA TYR A 23 13.24 -0.16 10.92
C TYR A 23 13.67 1.25 10.49
N LEU A 24 13.43 2.25 11.34
CA LEU A 24 13.85 3.64 11.08
C LEU A 24 15.37 3.79 10.99
N ARG A 25 16.13 3.06 11.82
CA ARG A 25 17.60 3.07 11.74
C ARG A 25 18.11 2.50 10.43
N ARG A 26 17.39 1.54 9.83
CA ARG A 26 17.75 0.92 8.55
C ARG A 26 17.46 1.83 7.35
N LEU A 27 16.51 2.77 7.45
CA LEU A 27 16.24 3.77 6.38
C LEU A 27 17.49 4.58 6.00
N VAL A 28 18.39 4.80 6.96
CA VAL A 28 19.61 5.60 6.75
C VAL A 28 20.76 4.76 6.18
N LYS A 29 20.68 3.42 6.27
CA LYS A 29 21.75 2.50 5.86
C LYS A 29 21.48 1.86 4.49
N TRP A 30 21.74 2.63 3.44
CA TRP A 30 21.52 2.23 2.04
C TRP A 30 22.20 0.91 1.63
N GLN A 31 23.37 0.58 2.20
CA GLN A 31 24.09 -0.66 1.88
C GLN A 31 23.42 -1.94 2.42
N GLN A 32 22.45 -1.83 3.33
CA GLN A 32 21.77 -2.97 3.93
C GLN A 32 20.40 -3.24 3.26
N MET A 33 20.07 -2.51 2.21
CA MET A 33 18.79 -2.60 1.51
C MET A 33 18.88 -3.59 0.34
N ASP A 34 17.93 -4.52 0.27
CA ASP A 34 17.86 -5.51 -0.81
C ASP A 34 17.08 -4.95 -2.00
N PHE A 35 17.79 -4.22 -2.87
CA PHE A 35 17.21 -3.58 -4.05
C PHE A 35 16.71 -4.59 -5.08
N GLU A 36 17.44 -5.69 -5.29
CA GLU A 36 17.08 -6.71 -6.29
C GLU A 36 15.76 -7.38 -5.92
N TYR A 37 15.62 -7.81 -4.66
CA TYR A 37 14.37 -8.37 -4.16
C TYR A 37 13.22 -7.36 -4.27
N THR A 38 13.47 -6.10 -3.95
CA THR A 38 12.46 -5.04 -4.03
C THR A 38 11.95 -4.82 -5.45
N PHE A 39 12.85 -4.69 -6.44
CA PHE A 39 12.43 -4.54 -7.84
C PHE A 39 11.71 -5.78 -8.36
N TRP A 40 12.17 -6.98 -7.96
CA TRP A 40 11.48 -8.23 -8.28
C TRP A 40 10.05 -8.24 -7.71
N GLN A 41 9.87 -7.82 -6.45
CA GLN A 41 8.55 -7.71 -5.83
C GLN A 41 7.68 -6.68 -6.56
N MET A 42 8.21 -5.50 -6.86
CA MET A 42 7.50 -4.44 -7.58
C MET A 42 7.02 -4.90 -8.97
N LEU A 43 7.87 -5.60 -9.73
CA LEU A 43 7.50 -6.17 -11.02
C LEU A 43 6.36 -7.20 -10.88
N HIS A 44 6.50 -8.14 -9.94
CA HIS A 44 5.50 -9.19 -9.74
C HIS A 44 4.20 -8.64 -9.14
N LEU A 45 4.23 -7.55 -8.38
CA LEU A 45 3.01 -6.87 -7.94
C LEU A 45 2.17 -6.34 -9.11
N CYS A 46 2.80 -5.99 -10.23
CA CYS A 46 2.11 -5.55 -11.45
C CYS A 46 1.65 -6.72 -12.33
N THR A 47 2.40 -7.82 -12.39
CA THR A 47 2.17 -8.90 -13.37
C THR A 47 1.58 -10.17 -12.75
N ALA A 48 2.06 -10.58 -11.58
CA ALA A 48 1.71 -11.85 -10.93
C ALA A 48 1.75 -11.72 -9.39
N PRO A 49 0.85 -10.93 -8.78
CA PRO A 49 0.96 -10.55 -7.37
C PRO A 49 0.84 -11.73 -6.39
N LYS A 50 0.18 -12.82 -6.81
CA LYS A 50 0.09 -14.07 -6.02
C LYS A 50 1.47 -14.63 -5.67
N VAL A 51 2.46 -14.46 -6.55
CA VAL A 51 3.84 -14.92 -6.32
C VAL A 51 4.49 -14.16 -5.16
N VAL A 52 4.24 -12.84 -5.07
CA VAL A 52 4.77 -12.01 -3.97
C VAL A 52 4.21 -12.45 -2.62
N TYR A 53 2.90 -12.73 -2.55
CA TYR A 53 2.27 -13.17 -1.32
C TYR A 53 2.60 -14.63 -0.95
N GLN A 54 2.93 -15.50 -1.92
CA GLN A 54 3.55 -16.79 -1.62
C GLN A 54 4.91 -16.62 -0.94
N HIS A 55 5.72 -15.67 -1.38
CA HIS A 55 6.97 -15.32 -0.69
C HIS A 55 6.75 -14.79 0.72
N THR A 56 5.67 -14.03 0.96
CA THR A 56 5.28 -13.61 2.32
C THR A 56 5.02 -14.82 3.23
N LYS A 57 4.33 -15.87 2.74
CA LYS A 57 4.15 -17.12 3.51
C LYS A 57 5.47 -17.79 3.84
N TYR A 58 6.39 -17.85 2.87
CA TYR A 58 7.72 -18.43 3.08
C TYR A 58 8.57 -17.61 4.07
N HIS A 59 8.49 -16.28 4.00
CA HIS A 59 9.14 -15.38 4.96
C HIS A 59 8.63 -15.62 6.38
N LYS A 60 7.32 -15.82 6.55
CA LYS A 60 6.74 -16.17 7.85
C LYS A 60 7.31 -17.49 8.39
N GLN A 61 7.50 -18.51 7.55
CA GLN A 61 8.07 -19.79 8.00
C GLN A 61 9.53 -19.67 8.44
N THR A 62 10.32 -18.81 7.78
CA THR A 62 11.76 -18.68 8.04
C THR A 62 12.09 -17.68 9.14
N LYS A 63 11.35 -16.57 9.26
CA LYS A 63 11.61 -15.50 10.24
C LYS A 63 10.54 -15.33 11.31
N ASN A 64 9.45 -16.09 11.22
CA ASN A 64 8.32 -16.02 12.15
C ASN A 64 7.68 -14.62 12.30
N GLN A 65 7.76 -13.78 11.27
CA GLN A 65 7.09 -12.47 11.21
C GLN A 65 6.49 -12.20 9.84
N TRP A 66 5.43 -11.41 9.80
CA TRP A 66 4.70 -11.10 8.57
C TRP A 66 5.23 -9.85 7.86
N ALA A 67 5.56 -8.81 8.63
CA ALA A 67 6.09 -7.56 8.09
C ALA A 67 7.49 -7.73 7.49
N ARG A 68 7.81 -6.85 6.53
CA ARG A 68 9.16 -6.71 5.99
C ARG A 68 10.11 -6.11 7.03
N ASP A 69 11.34 -6.60 6.99
CA ASP A 69 12.45 -6.10 7.80
C ASP A 69 13.19 -4.92 7.17
N ASP A 70 13.08 -4.80 5.85
CA ASP A 70 13.85 -3.90 5.00
C ASP A 70 12.99 -2.72 4.55
N PRO A 71 13.54 -1.50 4.56
CA PRO A 71 12.81 -0.32 4.13
C PRO A 71 12.90 -0.06 2.62
N ALA A 72 13.50 -0.97 1.85
CA ALA A 72 13.84 -0.76 0.45
C ALA A 72 12.64 -0.43 -0.42
N PHE A 73 11.52 -1.11 -0.19
CA PHE A 73 10.28 -0.87 -0.91
C PHE A 73 9.78 0.58 -0.77
N ILE A 74 9.70 1.11 0.45
CA ILE A 74 9.21 2.47 0.71
C ILE A 74 10.15 3.50 0.06
N VAL A 75 11.46 3.30 0.19
CA VAL A 75 12.46 4.23 -0.32
C VAL A 75 12.41 4.29 -1.85
N ILE A 76 12.42 3.14 -2.52
CA ILE A 76 12.32 3.08 -3.99
C ILE A 76 10.98 3.64 -4.45
N CYS A 77 9.87 3.27 -3.80
CA CYS A 77 8.55 3.77 -4.18
C CYS A 77 8.45 5.29 -4.02
N SER A 78 9.01 5.86 -2.94
CA SER A 78 9.09 7.31 -2.72
C SER A 78 9.95 7.99 -3.78
N LEU A 79 11.10 7.42 -4.13
CA LEU A 79 11.97 7.95 -5.18
C LEU A 79 11.25 7.97 -6.54
N LEU A 80 10.60 6.87 -6.92
CA LEU A 80 9.84 6.78 -8.17
C LEU A 80 8.66 7.75 -8.19
N LEU A 81 7.95 7.91 -7.08
CA LEU A 81 6.86 8.87 -6.94
C LEU A 81 7.36 10.31 -7.07
N ALA A 82 8.51 10.64 -6.46
CA ALA A 82 9.15 11.94 -6.58
C ALA A 82 9.56 12.24 -8.03
N VAL A 83 10.17 11.28 -8.72
CA VAL A 83 10.57 11.42 -10.13
C VAL A 83 9.35 11.62 -11.01
N ALA A 84 8.30 10.80 -10.88
CA ALA A 84 7.08 10.94 -11.67
C ALA A 84 6.39 12.29 -11.43
N THR A 85 6.27 12.71 -10.17
CA THR A 85 5.66 14.01 -9.82
C THR A 85 6.50 15.17 -10.34
N SER A 86 7.82 15.05 -10.31
CA SER A 86 8.73 16.06 -10.89
C SER A 86 8.55 16.16 -12.41
N ALA A 87 8.30 15.04 -13.10
CA ALA A 87 7.99 15.05 -14.53
C ALA A 87 6.67 15.78 -14.84
N TYR A 88 5.62 15.58 -14.02
CA TYR A 88 4.39 16.38 -14.13
C TYR A 88 4.67 17.87 -13.92
N CYS A 89 5.45 18.22 -12.90
CA CYS A 89 5.78 19.62 -12.65
C CYS A 89 6.58 20.23 -13.81
N ALA A 90 7.51 19.48 -14.41
CA ALA A 90 8.25 19.93 -15.58
C ALA A 90 7.35 20.15 -16.82
N ALA A 91 6.28 19.36 -16.96
CA ALA A 91 5.35 19.45 -18.07
C ALA A 91 4.25 20.53 -17.88
N TYR A 92 3.75 20.70 -16.66
CA TYR A 92 2.52 21.46 -16.38
C TYR A 92 2.71 22.65 -15.43
N ASP A 93 3.83 22.74 -14.71
CA ASP A 93 4.09 23.83 -13.75
C ASP A 93 4.90 24.96 -14.39
N HIS A 94 4.91 26.11 -13.72
CA HIS A 94 5.63 27.33 -14.13
C HIS A 94 6.58 27.85 -13.05
N SER A 95 6.45 27.39 -11.80
CA SER A 95 7.28 27.87 -10.69
C SER A 95 8.02 26.72 -10.03
N ALA A 96 9.35 26.78 -10.01
CA ALA A 96 10.17 25.76 -9.35
C ALA A 96 9.88 25.61 -7.84
N ALA A 97 9.49 26.72 -7.18
CA ALA A 97 9.07 26.68 -5.78
C ALA A 97 7.76 25.91 -5.61
N HIS A 98 6.79 26.15 -6.51
CA HIS A 98 5.53 25.42 -6.51
C HIS A 98 5.75 23.93 -6.80
N SER A 99 6.59 23.59 -7.79
CA SER A 99 6.97 22.20 -8.11
C SER A 99 7.53 21.47 -6.88
N PHE A 100 8.39 22.12 -6.10
CA PHE A 100 8.93 21.52 -4.87
C PHE A 100 7.83 21.22 -3.85
N PHE A 101 6.91 22.16 -3.61
CA PHE A 101 5.78 21.93 -2.72
C PHE A 101 4.84 20.83 -3.23
N VAL A 102 4.60 20.74 -4.53
CA VAL A 102 3.79 19.68 -5.13
C VAL A 102 4.44 18.32 -4.90
N VAL A 103 5.72 18.15 -5.23
CA VAL A 103 6.46 16.90 -5.01
C VAL A 103 6.43 16.49 -3.53
N LEU A 104 6.72 17.43 -2.62
CA LEU A 104 6.67 17.16 -1.18
C LEU A 104 5.26 16.78 -0.72
N SER A 105 4.23 17.50 -1.19
CA SER A 105 2.84 17.24 -0.81
C SER A 105 2.37 15.87 -1.28
N VAL A 106 2.70 15.46 -2.50
CA VAL A 106 2.34 14.15 -3.04
C VAL A 106 3.02 13.04 -2.25
N LEU A 107 4.32 13.16 -1.96
CA LEU A 107 5.04 12.18 -1.15
C LEU A 107 4.43 12.02 0.26
N LEU A 108 4.20 13.14 0.94
CA LEU A 108 3.70 13.12 2.31
C LEU A 108 2.24 12.70 2.37
N PHE A 109 1.35 13.32 1.60
CA PHE A 109 -0.08 13.11 1.73
C PHE A 109 -0.57 11.89 0.96
N HIS A 110 -0.17 11.69 -0.30
CA HIS A 110 -0.72 10.60 -1.12
C HIS A 110 -0.14 9.25 -0.75
N PHE A 111 1.14 9.20 -0.37
CA PHE A 111 1.80 7.95 -0.03
C PHE A 111 1.91 7.73 1.49
N LEU A 112 2.63 8.59 2.21
CA LEU A 112 2.95 8.30 3.62
C LEU A 112 1.77 8.45 4.58
N ILE A 113 1.08 9.59 4.60
CA ILE A 113 -0.03 9.87 5.52
C ILE A 113 -1.24 9.01 5.15
N THR A 114 -1.65 9.00 3.88
CA THR A 114 -2.75 8.13 3.43
C THR A 114 -2.42 6.67 3.72
N GLY A 115 -1.18 6.24 3.48
CA GLY A 115 -0.74 4.88 3.81
C GLY A 115 -0.80 4.55 5.29
N ALA A 116 -0.35 5.46 6.16
CA ALA A 116 -0.42 5.27 7.62
C ALA A 116 -1.87 5.21 8.12
N VAL A 117 -2.76 6.05 7.57
CA VAL A 117 -4.19 6.05 7.89
C VAL A 117 -4.83 4.74 7.44
N VAL A 118 -4.64 4.34 6.18
CA VAL A 118 -5.18 3.08 5.64
C VAL A 118 -4.64 1.88 6.43
N ALA A 119 -3.34 1.83 6.69
CA ALA A 119 -2.73 0.76 7.47
C ALA A 119 -3.33 0.68 8.88
N THR A 120 -3.53 1.81 9.55
CA THR A 120 -4.13 1.87 10.89
C THR A 120 -5.58 1.40 10.86
N CYS A 121 -6.37 1.84 9.89
CA CYS A 121 -7.75 1.39 9.70
C CYS A 121 -7.82 -0.12 9.43
N CYS A 122 -7.06 -0.63 8.46
CA CYS A 122 -7.06 -2.05 8.11
C CYS A 122 -6.52 -2.92 9.26
N TRP A 123 -5.46 -2.48 9.94
CA TRP A 123 -4.92 -3.15 11.13
C TRP A 123 -5.96 -3.23 12.25
N PHE A 124 -6.68 -2.14 12.51
CA PHE A 124 -7.74 -2.10 13.50
C PHE A 124 -8.90 -3.02 13.12
N LEU A 125 -9.41 -2.90 11.89
CA LEU A 125 -10.54 -3.69 11.41
C LEU A 125 -10.23 -5.19 11.41
N THR A 126 -9.06 -5.58 10.92
CA THR A 126 -8.66 -7.00 10.85
C THR A 126 -8.51 -7.63 12.22
N ASN A 127 -7.85 -6.93 13.14
CA ASN A 127 -7.62 -7.43 14.49
C ASN A 127 -8.87 -7.43 15.37
N THR A 128 -9.89 -6.63 15.02
CA THR A 128 -11.13 -6.50 15.80
C THR A 128 -12.25 -7.39 15.26
N TYR A 129 -12.39 -7.51 13.94
CA TYR A 129 -13.58 -8.12 13.31
C TYR A 129 -13.30 -9.34 12.43
N LEU A 130 -12.07 -9.50 11.92
CA LEU A 130 -11.75 -10.52 10.92
C LEU A 130 -10.89 -11.66 11.48
N ARG A 131 -10.51 -11.63 12.76
CA ARG A 131 -9.76 -12.73 13.35
C ARG A 131 -10.68 -13.91 13.65
N GLU A 132 -10.20 -15.12 13.37
CA GLU A 132 -10.89 -16.35 13.74
C GLU A 132 -11.14 -16.40 15.26
N GLU A 133 -12.39 -16.67 15.65
CA GLU A 133 -12.77 -16.80 17.06
C GLU A 133 -12.36 -18.20 17.56
N ALA A 134 -11.27 -18.24 18.33
CA ALA A 134 -10.73 -19.42 19.03
C ALA A 134 -10.08 -20.50 18.15
N PRO A 135 -8.77 -20.40 17.84
CA PRO A 135 -8.02 -21.61 17.53
C PRO A 135 -7.89 -22.41 18.84
N ASN A 136 -8.07 -23.73 18.77
CA ASN A 136 -7.89 -24.68 19.89
C ASN A 136 -6.77 -24.23 20.85
N SER A 137 -6.97 -24.41 22.17
CA SER A 137 -6.18 -23.88 23.31
C SER A 137 -4.65 -24.03 23.30
N HIS A 138 -4.09 -24.66 22.27
CA HIS A 138 -2.67 -24.91 22.07
C HIS A 138 -2.05 -24.10 20.91
N VAL A 139 -2.80 -23.23 20.22
CA VAL A 139 -2.27 -22.38 19.15
C VAL A 139 -1.99 -20.97 19.68
N VAL A 140 -0.79 -20.45 19.39
CA VAL A 140 -0.39 -19.08 19.76
C VAL A 140 -1.29 -18.08 19.02
N GLU A 141 -1.97 -17.20 19.77
CA GLU A 141 -2.74 -16.10 19.18
C GLU A 141 -1.86 -15.24 18.27
N GLN A 142 -2.17 -15.24 16.97
CA GLN A 142 -1.53 -14.35 16.00
C GLN A 142 -2.38 -13.10 15.79
N ARG A 143 -1.70 -11.97 15.64
CA ARG A 143 -2.31 -10.67 15.35
C ARG A 143 -1.69 -10.10 14.08
N VAL A 144 -2.46 -9.31 13.36
CA VAL A 144 -1.93 -8.55 12.22
C VAL A 144 -0.97 -7.50 12.78
N GLU A 145 0.26 -7.52 12.31
CA GLU A 145 1.29 -6.53 12.63
C GLU A 145 0.96 -5.21 11.91
N TRP A 146 1.07 -4.06 12.58
CA TRP A 146 0.78 -2.77 11.93
C TRP A 146 1.69 -2.52 10.72
N LEU A 147 2.97 -2.91 10.85
CA LEU A 147 3.95 -2.77 9.77
C LEU A 147 3.58 -3.65 8.55
N TYR A 148 2.97 -4.82 8.80
CA TYR A 148 2.44 -5.65 7.72
C TYR A 148 1.23 -5.00 7.03
N ALA A 149 0.32 -4.39 7.78
CA ALA A 149 -0.80 -3.64 7.20
C ALA A 149 -0.31 -2.46 6.32
N PHE A 150 0.77 -1.80 6.74
CA PHE A 150 1.44 -0.78 5.95
C PHE A 150 2.14 -1.35 4.72
N ASP A 151 2.79 -2.51 4.82
CA ASP A 151 3.36 -3.23 3.67
C ASP A 151 2.30 -3.58 2.62
N VAL A 152 1.10 -4.02 3.04
CA VAL A 152 -0.02 -4.31 2.14
C VAL A 152 -0.49 -3.03 1.42
N HIS A 153 -0.53 -1.88 2.13
CA HIS A 153 -0.78 -0.59 1.48
C HIS A 153 0.30 -0.27 0.45
N CYS A 154 1.60 -0.35 0.79
CA CYS A 154 2.68 -0.07 -0.13
C CYS A 154 2.63 -0.99 -1.37
N ASN A 155 2.36 -2.27 -1.17
CA ASN A 155 2.19 -3.25 -2.25
C ASN A 155 1.07 -2.87 -3.20
N SER A 156 -0.05 -2.42 -2.65
CA SER A 156 -1.24 -2.05 -3.42
C SER A 156 -1.06 -0.69 -4.10
N PHE A 157 -0.38 0.24 -3.44
CA PHE A 157 -0.09 1.58 -3.94
C PHE A 157 0.84 1.53 -5.15
N PHE A 158 1.82 0.62 -5.20
CA PHE A 158 2.80 0.63 -6.29
C PHE A 158 2.18 0.41 -7.69
N PRO A 159 1.32 -0.59 -7.94
CA PRO A 159 0.64 -0.71 -9.24
C PRO A 159 -0.37 0.43 -9.50
N LEU A 160 -1.04 0.94 -8.46
CA LEU A 160 -1.87 2.14 -8.57
C LEU A 160 -1.03 3.35 -9.02
N PHE A 161 0.17 3.50 -8.48
CA PHE A 161 1.15 4.51 -8.89
C PHE A 161 1.53 4.34 -10.35
N VAL A 162 1.85 3.12 -10.80
CA VAL A 162 2.15 2.86 -12.22
C VAL A 162 0.99 3.27 -13.12
N MET A 163 -0.25 2.98 -12.74
CA MET A 163 -1.44 3.34 -13.53
C MET A 163 -1.75 4.85 -13.50
N LEU A 164 -1.81 5.46 -12.31
CA LEU A 164 -2.32 6.82 -12.12
C LEU A 164 -1.25 7.91 -12.18
N TYR A 165 0.03 7.56 -12.07
CA TYR A 165 1.13 8.52 -12.23
C TYR A 165 1.87 8.28 -13.52
N VAL A 166 2.35 7.05 -13.77
CA VAL A 166 3.22 6.76 -14.92
C VAL A 166 2.41 6.67 -16.22
N ILE A 167 1.46 5.74 -16.32
CA ILE A 167 0.64 5.56 -17.53
C ILE A 167 -0.23 6.79 -17.77
N HIS A 168 -0.85 7.32 -16.72
CA HIS A 168 -1.60 8.58 -16.80
C HIS A 168 -0.75 9.72 -17.37
N TYR A 169 0.54 9.83 -17.03
CA TYR A 169 1.38 10.93 -17.51
C TYR A 169 1.49 10.90 -19.03
N PHE A 170 1.79 9.73 -19.61
CA PHE A 170 1.88 9.57 -21.06
C PHE A 170 0.53 9.75 -21.76
N LEU A 171 -0.56 9.35 -21.12
CA LEU A 171 -1.92 9.50 -21.67
C LEU A 171 -2.56 10.85 -21.36
N SER A 172 -1.94 11.69 -20.54
CA SER A 172 -2.56 12.91 -19.98
C SER A 172 -3.10 13.88 -21.03
N PRO A 173 -2.47 14.12 -22.20
CA PRO A 173 -3.05 15.00 -23.22
C PRO A 173 -4.39 14.48 -23.75
N LEU A 174 -4.57 13.16 -23.81
CA LEU A 174 -5.82 12.51 -24.23
C LEU A 174 -6.85 12.47 -23.10
N LEU A 175 -6.42 12.15 -21.88
CA LEU A 175 -7.30 12.00 -20.71
C LEU A 175 -7.92 13.32 -20.27
N VAL A 176 -7.18 14.42 -20.44
CA VAL A 176 -7.59 15.74 -19.99
C VAL A 176 -8.44 16.46 -21.04
N ALA A 177 -8.41 16.02 -22.30
CA ALA A 177 -9.19 16.61 -23.38
C ALA A 177 -10.70 16.68 -23.10
N HIS A 178 -11.41 17.51 -23.87
CA HIS A 178 -12.88 17.58 -23.81
C HIS A 178 -13.53 16.44 -24.59
N GLY A 179 -14.78 16.15 -24.24
CA GLY A 179 -15.60 15.15 -24.92
C GLY A 179 -15.73 13.83 -24.15
N PHE A 180 -16.61 12.97 -24.68
CA PHE A 180 -17.01 11.73 -24.05
C PHE A 180 -15.85 10.73 -23.90
N PHE A 181 -14.99 10.60 -24.93
CA PHE A 181 -13.89 9.63 -24.89
C PHE A 181 -12.87 9.90 -23.79
N ALA A 182 -12.55 11.17 -23.52
CA ALA A 182 -11.66 11.55 -22.43
C ALA A 182 -12.28 11.23 -21.06
N VAL A 183 -13.57 11.57 -20.87
CA VAL A 183 -14.32 11.21 -19.64
C VAL A 183 -14.34 9.69 -19.44
N LEU A 184 -14.66 8.93 -20.50
CA LEU A 184 -14.70 7.47 -20.46
C LEU A 184 -13.34 6.90 -20.07
N LEU A 185 -12.27 7.28 -20.77
CA LEU A 185 -10.94 6.71 -20.56
C LEU A 185 -10.38 7.07 -19.18
N SER A 186 -10.57 8.31 -18.71
CA SER A 186 -10.17 8.74 -17.36
C SER A 186 -10.88 7.95 -16.26
N ASN A 187 -12.19 7.73 -16.41
CA ASN A 187 -12.96 6.94 -15.43
C ASN A 187 -12.59 5.46 -15.47
N LEU A 188 -12.37 4.87 -16.66
CA LEU A 188 -11.92 3.49 -16.77
C LEU A 188 -10.54 3.29 -16.17
N LEU A 189 -9.60 4.21 -16.40
CA LEU A 189 -8.26 4.16 -15.80
C LEU A 189 -8.34 4.21 -14.27
N LEU A 190 -9.15 5.12 -13.72
CA LEU A 190 -9.38 5.22 -12.27
C LEU A 190 -10.03 3.93 -11.72
N MET A 191 -11.06 3.42 -12.40
CA MET A 191 -11.76 2.19 -12.02
C MET A 191 -10.79 1.01 -11.93
N VAL A 192 -9.97 0.79 -12.96
CA VAL A 192 -9.00 -0.32 -12.99
C VAL A 192 -7.95 -0.14 -11.90
N ALA A 193 -7.39 1.06 -11.74
CA ALA A 193 -6.37 1.31 -10.72
C ALA A 193 -6.91 1.10 -9.29
N ALA A 194 -8.10 1.62 -8.99
CA ALA A 194 -8.74 1.45 -7.68
C ALA A 194 -9.15 -0.01 -7.43
N ALA A 195 -9.72 -0.69 -8.43
CA ALA A 195 -10.06 -2.11 -8.33
C ALA A 195 -8.82 -2.97 -8.04
N TYR A 196 -7.71 -2.70 -8.73
CA TYR A 196 -6.46 -3.43 -8.55
C TYR A 196 -5.84 -3.18 -7.17
N TYR A 197 -5.88 -1.93 -6.67
CA TYR A 197 -5.46 -1.60 -5.31
C TYR A 197 -6.22 -2.40 -4.25
N HIS A 198 -7.55 -2.52 -4.38
CA HIS A 198 -8.35 -3.30 -3.44
C HIS A 198 -8.17 -4.81 -3.60
N TYR A 199 -7.95 -5.30 -4.83
CA TYR A 199 -7.61 -6.71 -5.06
C TYR A 199 -6.29 -7.09 -4.40
N LEU A 200 -5.27 -6.22 -4.44
CA LEU A 200 -4.00 -6.45 -3.74
C LEU A 200 -4.13 -6.38 -2.22
N ASN A 201 -5.00 -5.52 -1.69
CA ASN A 201 -5.33 -5.54 -0.27
C ASN A 201 -5.95 -6.89 0.12
N PHE A 202 -6.95 -7.36 -0.64
CA PHE A 202 -7.57 -8.66 -0.42
C PHE A 202 -6.51 -9.77 -0.40
N LEU A 203 -5.66 -9.85 -1.44
CA LEU A 203 -4.66 -10.90 -1.54
C LEU A 203 -3.61 -10.84 -0.42
N GLY A 204 -3.29 -9.64 0.07
CA GLY A 204 -2.44 -9.45 1.24
C GLY A 204 -3.07 -10.05 2.49
N TYR A 205 -4.27 -9.64 2.85
CA TYR A 205 -4.90 -10.15 4.07
C TYR A 205 -5.33 -11.62 3.97
N ASP A 206 -5.70 -12.10 2.79
CA ASP A 206 -6.06 -13.52 2.52
C ASP A 206 -4.89 -14.49 2.71
N VAL A 207 -3.64 -13.98 2.67
CA VAL A 207 -2.46 -14.78 2.93
C VAL A 207 -2.37 -15.24 4.39
N LEU A 208 -3.03 -14.51 5.31
CA LEU A 208 -2.95 -14.70 6.75
C LEU A 208 -3.95 -15.80 7.18
N PRO A 209 -3.47 -16.96 7.66
CA PRO A 209 -4.33 -18.11 7.92
C PRO A 209 -5.25 -17.94 9.15
N PHE A 210 -5.02 -16.93 9.97
CA PHE A 210 -5.81 -16.62 11.18
C PHE A 210 -6.86 -15.53 10.96
N LEU A 211 -7.01 -15.06 9.71
CA LEU A 211 -8.08 -14.16 9.32
C LEU A 211 -9.17 -14.92 8.56
N GLU A 212 -10.41 -14.66 8.94
CA GLU A 212 -11.60 -15.10 8.23
C GLU A 212 -12.28 -13.93 7.52
N ARG A 213 -13.15 -14.23 6.54
CA ARG A 213 -13.98 -13.22 5.84
C ARG A 213 -13.17 -12.08 5.21
N THR A 214 -11.96 -12.37 4.75
CA THR A 214 -11.06 -11.43 4.03
C THR A 214 -11.67 -10.88 2.74
N THR A 215 -12.71 -11.54 2.20
CA THR A 215 -13.55 -11.05 1.08
C THR A 215 -14.12 -9.65 1.31
N PHE A 216 -14.19 -9.18 2.56
CA PHE A 216 -14.49 -7.79 2.92
C PHE A 216 -13.67 -6.77 2.10
N PHE A 217 -12.39 -7.04 1.86
CA PHE A 217 -11.50 -6.15 1.10
C PHE A 217 -11.86 -6.01 -0.39
N LEU A 218 -12.72 -6.89 -0.93
CA LEU A 218 -13.21 -6.82 -2.30
C LEU A 218 -14.45 -5.92 -2.45
N TYR A 219 -15.17 -5.59 -1.38
CA TYR A 219 -16.40 -4.80 -1.46
C TYR A 219 -16.22 -3.40 -2.09
N PRO A 220 -15.11 -2.67 -1.82
CA PRO A 220 -14.85 -1.41 -2.51
C PRO A 220 -14.75 -1.54 -4.03
N ILE A 221 -14.36 -2.71 -4.57
CA ILE A 221 -14.33 -2.94 -6.02
C ILE A 221 -15.75 -2.86 -6.60
N GLY A 222 -16.73 -3.50 -5.94
CA GLY A 222 -18.13 -3.41 -6.34
C GLY A 222 -18.65 -1.98 -6.32
N PHE A 223 -18.29 -1.21 -5.28
CA PHE A 223 -18.63 0.21 -5.20
C PHE A 223 -18.04 1.03 -6.36
N VAL A 224 -16.76 0.83 -6.67
CA VAL A 224 -16.09 1.54 -7.79
C VAL A 224 -16.72 1.17 -9.14
N ILE A 225 -17.06 -0.11 -9.36
CA ILE A 225 -17.73 -0.56 -10.59
C ILE A 225 -19.10 0.12 -10.78
N VAL A 226 -19.87 0.31 -9.71
CA VAL A 226 -21.16 0.99 -9.74
C VAL A 226 -21.01 2.50 -9.90
N LEU A 227 -20.01 3.11 -9.26
CA LEU A 227 -19.78 4.55 -9.30
C LEU A 227 -19.26 5.04 -10.67
N THR A 228 -18.46 4.21 -11.35
CA THR A 228 -17.85 4.54 -12.65
C THR A 228 -18.87 4.96 -13.72
N PRO A 229 -19.94 4.20 -14.02
CA PRO A 229 -20.94 4.62 -15.00
C PRO A 229 -21.68 5.90 -14.57
N ILE A 230 -21.90 6.11 -13.26
CA ILE A 230 -22.51 7.35 -12.75
C ILE A 230 -21.63 8.56 -13.08
N PHE A 231 -20.31 8.45 -12.86
CA PHE A 231 -19.37 9.51 -13.22
C PHE A 231 -19.27 9.75 -14.73
N ILE A 232 -19.29 8.69 -15.54
CA ILE A 232 -19.27 8.80 -17.00
C ILE A 232 -20.54 9.52 -17.50
N LEU A 233 -21.73 9.11 -17.03
CA LEU A 233 -23.00 9.72 -17.42
C LEU A 233 -23.13 11.16 -16.91
N GLY A 234 -22.59 11.44 -15.72
CA GLY A 234 -22.53 12.79 -15.16
C GLY A 234 -21.46 13.69 -15.80
N GLY A 235 -20.64 13.17 -16.72
CA GLY A 235 -19.58 13.93 -17.39
C GLY A 235 -18.39 14.28 -16.50
N PHE A 236 -18.26 13.66 -15.32
CA PHE A 236 -17.16 13.90 -14.40
C PHE A 236 -15.87 13.29 -14.92
N ASN A 237 -14.82 14.10 -15.09
CA ASN A 237 -13.50 13.63 -15.52
C ASN A 237 -12.51 13.70 -14.33
N PRO A 238 -12.10 12.56 -13.75
CA PRO A 238 -11.19 12.55 -12.61
C PRO A 238 -9.78 13.06 -12.96
N SER A 239 -9.28 12.81 -14.17
CA SER A 239 -7.98 13.31 -14.62
C SER A 239 -7.94 14.84 -14.64
N ARG A 240 -8.99 15.46 -15.20
CA ARG A 240 -9.14 16.94 -15.18
C ARG A 240 -9.23 17.46 -13.76
N TYR A 241 -10.04 16.83 -12.90
CA TYR A 241 -10.19 17.25 -11.51
C TYR A 241 -8.84 17.23 -10.77
N VAL A 242 -8.10 16.12 -10.83
CA VAL A 242 -6.79 16.00 -10.17
C VAL A 242 -5.77 16.97 -10.76
N MET A 243 -5.70 17.10 -12.08
CA MET A 243 -4.77 18.03 -12.71
C MET A 243 -5.08 19.49 -12.34
N SER A 244 -6.37 19.87 -12.27
CA SER A 244 -6.76 21.22 -11.85
C SER A 244 -6.42 21.54 -10.39
N MET A 245 -6.40 20.53 -9.51
CA MET A 245 -6.04 20.71 -8.10
C MET A 245 -4.57 21.07 -7.91
N TYR A 246 -3.68 20.52 -8.75
CA TYR A 246 -2.24 20.73 -8.65
C TYR A 246 -1.71 21.78 -9.63
N PHE A 247 -2.21 21.81 -10.86
CA PHE A 247 -1.69 22.65 -11.92
C PHE A 247 -2.85 23.53 -12.41
N SER A 248 -2.99 24.70 -11.79
CA SER A 248 -4.11 25.66 -11.88
C SER A 248 -4.43 26.22 -13.30
N LYS A 249 -3.90 25.66 -14.39
CA LYS A 249 -4.23 26.11 -15.73
C LYS A 249 -5.62 25.64 -16.17
N HIS A 250 -6.30 26.50 -16.93
CA HIS A 250 -7.47 26.16 -17.74
C HIS A 250 -7.14 24.99 -18.67
N LEU A 251 -7.40 23.78 -18.18
CA LEU A 251 -7.49 22.53 -18.95
C LEU A 251 -8.88 22.40 -19.58
#